data_AF-I7BEL0-F1
#
_entry.id   AF-I7BEL0-F1
#
_cell.length_a   1.000
_cell.length_b   1.000
_cell.length_c   1.000
_cell.angle_alpha   90.00
_cell.angle_beta   90.00
_cell.angle_gamma   90.00
#
_symmetry.space_group_name_H-M   'P 1'
#
loop_
_entity.id
_entity.type
_entity.pdbx_description
1 polymer ?
#
loop_
_entity_poly.entity_id
_entity_poly.type
_entity_poly.pdbx_seq_one_letter_code
_entity_poly.pdbx_strand_id
1 'polypeptide(L)'
;GTHIWMDHCLFEEYPLIEVDVKRSSQAVTISWSRFENAQTGILFGLEPDIFVDTLQTLTLHHDYFANLEYRGVVARHGKMHAYNNYYE
;
A
#
# COMPACT_ATOMS: atom_id res chain seq x y z
N GLY A 1 10.64 5.81 -5.29
CA GLY A 1 10.45 7.02 -6.12
C GLY A 1 9.89 8.14 -5.26
N THR A 2 9.74 9.35 -5.82
CA THR A 2 9.05 10.45 -5.13
C THR A 2 7.96 11.04 -6.02
N HIS A 3 6.90 11.57 -5.43
CA HIS A 3 5.79 12.22 -6.15
C HIS A 3 5.12 11.27 -7.16
N ILE A 4 4.53 10.20 -6.62
CA ILE A 4 3.86 9.16 -7.40
C ILE A 4 2.38 9.17 -7.05
N TRP A 5 1.52 9.05 -8.06
CA TRP A 5 0.08 8.92 -7.89
C TRP A 5 -0.41 7.69 -8.67
N MET A 6 -1.09 6.78 -7.97
CA MET A 6 -1.83 5.67 -8.56
C MET A 6 -3.31 5.90 -8.28
N ASP A 7 -4.13 5.93 -9.33
CA ASP A 7 -5.53 6.34 -9.23
C ASP A 7 -6.40 5.52 -10.18
N HIS A 8 -7.61 5.17 -9.73
CA HIS A 8 -8.58 4.40 -10.53
C HIS A 8 -8.01 3.12 -11.17
N CYS A 9 -7.12 2.44 -10.44
CA CYS A 9 -6.51 1.20 -10.90
C CYS A 9 -7.23 -0.01 -10.29
N LEU A 10 -7.29 -1.11 -11.04
CA LEU A 10 -7.61 -2.43 -10.54
C LEU A 10 -6.30 -3.23 -10.43
N PHE A 11 -6.02 -3.70 -9.22
CA PHE A 11 -5.02 -4.71 -8.94
C PHE A 11 -5.79 -6.00 -8.64
N GLU A 12 -5.59 -7.00 -9.50
CA GLU A 12 -6.28 -8.28 -9.42
C GLU A 12 -5.27 -9.43 -9.42
N GLU A 13 -5.53 -10.42 -8.56
CA GLU A 13 -4.94 -11.77 -8.59
C GLU A 13 -3.40 -11.80 -8.57
N TYR A 14 -2.83 -11.68 -7.37
CA TYR A 14 -1.40 -11.88 -7.13
C TYR A 14 -1.16 -12.70 -5.86
N PRO A 15 -0.29 -13.72 -5.86
CA PRO A 15 -0.18 -14.66 -4.74
C PRO A 15 0.34 -14.05 -3.44
N LEU A 16 0.97 -12.86 -3.49
CA LEU A 16 1.57 -12.22 -2.33
C LEU A 16 1.07 -10.77 -2.18
N ILE A 17 1.90 -9.80 -2.54
CA ILE A 17 1.64 -8.36 -2.36
C ILE A 17 1.51 -7.67 -3.71
N GLU A 18 0.42 -6.95 -3.92
CA GLU A 18 0.13 -6.29 -5.21
C GLU A 18 0.95 -5.01 -5.40
N VAL A 19 1.08 -4.18 -4.35
CA VAL A 19 1.81 -2.90 -4.41
C VAL A 19 2.80 -2.75 -3.27
N ASP A 20 4.03 -2.38 -3.63
CA ASP A 20 5.15 -2.17 -2.71
C ASP A 20 5.58 -0.70 -2.68
N VAL A 21 5.38 -0.03 -1.54
CA VAL A 21 5.91 1.33 -1.26
C VAL A 21 7.08 1.20 -0.29
N LYS A 22 8.30 1.15 -0.84
CA LYS A 22 9.53 0.76 -0.11
C LYS A 22 10.71 1.67 -0.42
N ARG A 23 11.85 1.42 0.23
CA ARG A 23 13.15 2.08 -0.04
C ARG A 23 13.03 3.60 0.06
N SER A 24 12.40 4.05 1.14
CA SER A 24 12.13 5.45 1.45
C SER A 24 11.43 6.19 0.31
N SER A 25 10.47 5.56 -0.36
CA SER A 25 9.61 6.24 -1.35
C SER A 25 8.69 7.25 -0.66
N GLN A 26 8.64 8.48 -1.19
CA GLN A 26 7.98 9.61 -0.54
C GLN A 26 6.93 10.27 -1.45
N ALA A 27 6.00 11.00 -0.85
CA ALA A 27 4.89 11.66 -1.54
C ALA A 27 4.15 10.69 -2.49
N VAL A 28 3.78 9.51 -1.97
CA VAL A 28 2.95 8.54 -2.69
C VAL A 28 1.50 8.74 -2.29
N THR A 29 0.61 8.85 -3.28
CA THR A 29 -0.84 8.80 -3.09
C THR A 29 -1.40 7.61 -3.88
N ILE A 30 -2.21 6.81 -3.22
CA ILE A 30 -3.04 5.80 -3.87
C ILE A 30 -4.49 6.18 -3.56
N SER A 31 -5.32 6.25 -4.59
CA SER A 31 -6.71 6.65 -4.45
C SER A 31 -7.64 5.96 -5.43
N TRP A 32 -8.91 5.82 -5.02
CA TRP A 32 -9.99 5.28 -5.87
C TRP A 32 -9.62 3.96 -6.56
N SER A 33 -8.73 3.17 -5.96
CA SER A 33 -8.20 1.95 -6.55
C SER A 33 -8.74 0.72 -5.83
N ARG A 34 -8.73 -0.42 -6.53
CA ARG A 34 -9.22 -1.70 -6.02
C ARG A 34 -8.09 -2.71 -5.92
N PHE A 35 -8.02 -3.39 -4.78
CA PHE A 35 -7.04 -4.43 -4.46
C PHE A 35 -7.79 -5.72 -4.12
N GLU A 36 -7.60 -6.77 -4.91
CA GLU A 36 -8.39 -8.00 -4.75
C GLU A 36 -7.70 -9.31 -5.10
N ASN A 37 -8.11 -10.38 -4.39
CA ASN A 37 -7.67 -11.76 -4.65
C ASN A 37 -6.14 -11.94 -4.45
N ALA A 38 -5.61 -11.39 -3.38
CA ALA A 38 -4.19 -11.46 -3.04
C ALA A 38 -3.97 -11.77 -1.55
N GLN A 39 -2.73 -12.08 -1.14
CA GLN A 39 -2.44 -12.21 0.29
C GLN A 39 -2.55 -10.85 0.99
N THR A 40 -2.04 -9.78 0.37
CA THR A 40 -2.04 -8.41 0.91
C THR A 40 -2.08 -7.42 -0.24
N GLY A 41 -2.87 -6.34 -0.11
CA GLY A 41 -2.92 -5.32 -1.17
C GLY A 41 -1.64 -4.49 -1.24
N ILE A 42 -1.29 -3.83 -0.13
CA ILE A 42 -0.18 -2.88 -0.10
C ILE A 42 0.82 -3.24 1.01
N LEU A 43 2.10 -3.22 0.69
CA LEU A 43 3.18 -3.19 1.68
C LEU A 43 3.86 -1.81 1.69
N PHE A 44 3.75 -1.13 2.82
CA PHE A 44 4.39 0.15 3.09
C PHE A 44 5.58 -0.07 4.05
N GLY A 45 6.78 -0.11 3.46
CA GLY A 45 8.05 -0.29 4.18
C GLY A 45 8.56 -1.74 4.20
N LEU A 46 9.86 -1.90 3.92
CA LEU A 46 10.58 -3.15 4.18
C LEU A 46 10.96 -3.27 5.65
N GLU A 47 11.07 -4.51 6.13
CA GLU A 47 11.69 -4.86 7.41
C GLU A 47 12.62 -6.08 7.25
N PRO A 48 13.85 -5.84 6.78
CA PRO A 48 14.98 -6.66 7.16
C PRO A 48 15.97 -5.86 8.03
N ASP A 49 16.69 -6.53 8.93
CA ASP A 49 17.66 -5.94 9.88
C ASP A 49 18.75 -5.06 9.24
N ILE A 50 18.99 -5.21 7.94
CA ILE A 50 20.02 -4.49 7.18
C ILE A 50 19.61 -3.08 6.74
N PHE A 51 18.32 -2.77 6.66
CA PHE A 51 17.86 -1.42 6.30
C PHE A 51 16.43 -1.16 6.77
N VAL A 52 16.26 -0.11 7.60
CA VAL A 52 14.96 0.32 8.11
C VAL A 52 14.50 1.55 7.33
N ASP A 53 13.41 1.40 6.59
CA ASP A 53 12.78 2.52 5.89
C ASP A 53 12.06 3.44 6.90
N THR A 54 12.50 4.69 7.07
CA THR A 54 11.88 5.61 8.04
C THR A 54 11.27 6.86 7.42
N LEU A 55 11.70 7.24 6.22
CA LEU A 55 11.32 8.51 5.59
C LEU A 55 10.17 8.38 4.60
N GLN A 56 9.66 7.18 4.37
CA GLN A 56 8.56 6.93 3.44
C GLN A 56 7.25 7.57 3.90
N THR A 57 6.46 8.01 2.93
CA THR A 57 5.15 8.63 3.19
C THR A 57 4.12 8.15 2.20
N LEU A 58 2.93 7.79 2.68
CA LEU A 58 1.84 7.26 1.88
C LEU A 58 0.50 7.89 2.31
N THR A 59 -0.27 8.35 1.33
CA THR A 59 -1.69 8.68 1.52
C THR A 59 -2.54 7.63 0.80
N LEU A 60 -3.52 7.07 1.50
CA LEU A 60 -4.50 6.11 0.98
C LEU A 60 -5.90 6.68 1.15
N HIS A 61 -6.68 6.79 0.08
CA HIS A 61 -8.06 7.22 0.23
C HIS A 61 -9.03 6.76 -0.84
N HIS A 62 -10.25 6.43 -0.40
CA HIS A 62 -11.33 5.94 -1.27
C HIS A 62 -10.95 4.65 -2.02
N ASP A 63 -10.00 3.88 -1.48
CA ASP A 63 -9.62 2.58 -2.02
C ASP A 63 -10.53 1.46 -1.50
N TYR A 64 -10.70 0.41 -2.30
CA TYR A 64 -11.51 -0.78 -1.99
C TYR A 64 -10.61 -2.01 -1.87
N PHE A 65 -10.62 -2.66 -0.72
CA PHE A 65 -9.86 -3.88 -0.44
C PHE A 65 -10.83 -5.06 -0.23
N ALA A 66 -10.72 -6.10 -1.05
CA ALA A 66 -11.63 -7.24 -1.00
C ALA A 66 -10.92 -8.57 -1.22
N ASN A 67 -11.42 -9.63 -0.58
CA ASN A 67 -10.91 -10.99 -0.71
C ASN A 67 -9.38 -11.09 -0.54
N LEU A 68 -8.86 -10.47 0.52
CA LEU A 68 -7.44 -10.54 0.87
C LEU A 68 -7.22 -11.57 1.97
N GLU A 69 -6.19 -12.42 1.83
CA GLU A 69 -5.90 -13.49 2.80
C GLU A 69 -5.46 -12.92 4.17
N TYR A 70 -4.78 -11.78 4.17
CA TYR A 70 -4.16 -11.22 5.38
C TYR A 70 -4.60 -9.79 5.71
N ARG A 71 -3.97 -8.77 5.13
CA ARG A 71 -4.24 -7.36 5.44
C ARG A 71 -4.36 -6.55 4.16
N GLY A 72 -5.24 -5.55 4.15
CA GLY A 72 -5.28 -4.57 3.06
C GLY A 72 -3.97 -3.80 2.92
N VAL A 73 -3.41 -3.38 4.05
CA VAL A 73 -2.13 -2.67 4.11
C VAL A 73 -1.28 -3.22 5.25
N VAL A 74 -0.06 -3.62 4.94
CA VAL A 74 0.98 -3.87 5.93
C VAL A 74 1.86 -2.63 5.99
N ALA A 75 1.74 -1.86 7.06
CA ALA A 75 2.47 -0.61 7.24
C ALA A 75 3.56 -0.74 8.31
N ARG A 76 4.76 -0.26 7.99
CA ARG A 76 5.93 -0.26 8.87
C ARG A 76 6.62 1.10 8.84
N HIS A 77 6.91 1.63 10.02
CA HIS A 77 7.56 2.94 10.18
C HIS A 77 6.89 4.03 9.32
N GLY A 78 7.63 5.06 8.91
CA GLY A 78 7.14 6.10 8.00
C GLY A 78 5.93 6.87 8.53
N LYS A 79 5.33 7.68 7.65
CA LYS A 79 4.08 8.39 7.94
C LYS A 79 3.02 7.98 6.93
N MET A 80 1.91 7.43 7.42
CA MET A 80 0.78 7.04 6.59
C MET A 80 -0.47 7.82 7.01
N HIS A 81 -1.21 8.34 6.03
CA HIS A 81 -2.53 8.92 6.21
C HIS A 81 -3.54 8.10 5.42
N ALA A 82 -4.42 7.38 6.11
CA ALA A 82 -5.44 6.55 5.49
C ALA A 82 -6.82 7.05 5.91
N TYR A 83 -7.67 7.43 4.96
CA TYR A 83 -9.03 7.91 5.23
C TYR A 83 -10.00 7.47 4.14
N ASN A 84 -11.26 7.23 4.50
CA ASN A 84 -12.33 6.83 3.57
C ASN A 84 -12.04 5.57 2.72
N ASN A 85 -11.16 4.67 3.17
CA ASN A 85 -10.97 3.38 2.52
C ASN A 85 -12.03 2.38 3.00
N TYR A 86 -12.44 1.48 2.11
CA TYR A 86 -13.36 0.40 2.43
C TYR A 86 -12.63 -0.95 2.44
N TYR A 87 -12.82 -1.70 3.51
CA TYR A 87 -12.27 -3.05 3.70
C TYR A 87 -13.45 -3.99 3.89
N GLU A 88 -13.56 -5.00 3.02
CA GLU A 88 -14.57 -6.08 3.12
C GLU A 88 -14.20 -7.14 4.16
#